data_AF-A0A382GHW3-F1
#
_entry.id   AF-A0A382GHW3-F1
#
_cell.length_a   1.000
_cell.length_b   1.000
_cell.length_c   1.000
_cell.angle_alpha   90.00
_cell.angle_beta   90.00
_cell.angle_gamma   90.00
#
_symmetry.space_group_name_H-M   'P 1'
#
loop_
_entity.id
_entity.type
_entity.pdbx_description
1 polymer ?
#
loop_
_entity_poly.entity_id
_entity_poly.type
_entity_poly.pdbx_seq_one_letter_code
_entity_poly.pdbx_strand_id
1 'polypeptide(L)'
;VWEWHGSEYLDPAHEIICPFEGRHEWTHCNGVTELRDGNLLLSFRQTSTILIIEKITGNVIWRFGPGEFSHQHNPTQLGNGNFLVFDNGEHRVRGSCYSRVVELDPKANEIVWQYRGDPPLSLFSTGISGAQRLPNNNTLICDGRTGRLVEVTTEGEIVWEYMNPESFPWRGDQRNRTIFRAHRYAVNSPEIQGRV
;
A
#
# COMPACT_ATOMS: atom_id res chain seq x y z
N VAL A 1 14.15 12.64 -20.20
CA VAL A 1 13.41 11.62 -19.42
C VAL A 1 14.31 11.23 -18.26
N TRP A 2 13.78 11.12 -17.04
CA TRP A 2 14.55 10.71 -15.85
C TRP A 2 14.30 9.22 -15.58
N GLU A 3 15.32 8.48 -15.18
CA GLU A 3 15.27 7.05 -14.89
C GLU A 3 16.08 6.71 -13.64
N TRP A 4 15.70 5.61 -12.99
CA TRP A 4 16.39 5.07 -11.82
C TRP A 4 16.34 3.54 -11.86
N HIS A 5 17.50 2.92 -11.69
CA HIS A 5 17.66 1.47 -11.78
C HIS A 5 17.97 0.91 -10.40
N GLY A 6 17.01 0.21 -9.80
CA GLY A 6 17.20 -0.34 -8.45
C GLY A 6 18.43 -1.25 -8.32
N SER A 7 18.83 -1.93 -9.40
CA SER A 7 20.04 -2.76 -9.45
C SER A 7 21.35 -1.98 -9.25
N GLU A 8 21.35 -0.66 -9.41
CA GLU A 8 22.54 0.19 -9.23
C GLU A 8 22.63 0.77 -7.82
N TYR A 9 21.51 0.83 -7.09
CA TYR A 9 21.40 1.54 -5.80
C TYR A 9 20.99 0.62 -4.63
N LEU A 10 20.51 -0.58 -4.91
CA LEU A 10 20.09 -1.58 -3.93
C LEU A 10 21.07 -2.76 -3.91
N ASP A 11 21.14 -3.44 -2.77
CA ASP A 11 22.03 -4.57 -2.55
C ASP A 11 21.19 -5.83 -2.21
N PRO A 12 21.25 -6.90 -3.03
CA PRO A 12 20.52 -8.14 -2.75
C PRO A 12 20.81 -8.76 -1.36
N ALA A 13 21.94 -8.43 -0.73
CA ALA A 13 22.26 -8.85 0.64
C ALA A 13 21.46 -8.07 1.71
N HIS A 14 20.99 -6.88 1.37
CA HIS A 14 20.15 -6.02 2.23
C HIS A 14 18.66 -6.16 1.85
N GLU A 15 18.34 -6.08 0.56
CA GLU A 15 16.99 -6.23 -0.01
C GLU A 15 16.66 -7.72 -0.24
N ILE A 16 16.61 -8.46 0.87
CA ILE A 16 16.37 -9.90 0.87
C ILE A 16 14.91 -10.17 0.52
N ILE A 17 14.71 -10.92 -0.57
CA ILE A 17 13.39 -11.43 -0.97
C ILE A 17 12.87 -12.38 0.12
N CYS A 18 11.60 -12.19 0.51
CA CYS A 18 10.84 -13.07 1.38
C CYS A 18 11.12 -14.56 1.07
N PRO A 19 11.42 -15.41 2.07
CA PRO A 19 11.87 -16.78 1.84
C PRO A 19 10.82 -17.70 1.21
N PHE A 20 9.54 -17.28 1.24
CA PHE A 20 8.43 -18.01 0.63
C PHE A 20 8.09 -17.52 -0.79
N GLU A 21 8.77 -16.50 -1.29
CA GLU A 21 8.60 -15.98 -2.65
C GLU A 21 9.61 -16.61 -3.62
N GLY A 22 9.20 -16.71 -4.89
CA GLY A 22 10.08 -17.17 -5.96
C GLY A 22 11.20 -16.15 -6.26
N ARG A 23 12.35 -16.64 -6.73
CA ARG A 23 13.53 -15.81 -7.08
C ARG A 23 13.54 -15.32 -8.54
N HIS A 24 12.38 -15.33 -9.21
CA HIS A 24 12.27 -14.97 -10.64
C HIS A 24 12.23 -13.45 -10.88
N GLU A 25 12.00 -12.67 -9.82
CA GLU A 25 11.95 -11.22 -9.85
C GLU A 25 12.66 -10.69 -8.60
N TRP A 26 13.29 -9.51 -8.71
CA TRP A 26 13.81 -8.73 -7.60
C TRP A 26 13.56 -7.27 -7.95
N THR A 27 12.91 -6.43 -7.15
CA THR A 27 12.31 -6.57 -5.80
C THR A 27 10.77 -6.53 -5.83
N HIS A 28 10.16 -6.52 -7.03
CA HIS A 28 8.74 -6.26 -7.28
C HIS A 28 8.29 -4.88 -6.78
N CYS A 29 8.73 -3.82 -7.46
CA CYS A 29 8.27 -2.45 -7.20
C CYS A 29 6.80 -2.30 -7.61
N ASN A 30 5.92 -2.01 -6.65
CA ASN A 30 4.47 -1.97 -6.86
C ASN A 30 3.83 -0.60 -6.53
N GLY A 31 4.65 0.41 -6.21
CA GLY A 31 4.18 1.73 -5.89
C GLY A 31 5.29 2.77 -5.95
N VAL A 32 4.94 3.94 -6.49
CA VAL A 32 5.76 5.14 -6.50
C VAL A 32 4.86 6.31 -6.17
N THR A 33 5.27 7.14 -5.22
CA THR A 33 4.61 8.39 -4.83
C THR A 33 5.65 9.50 -4.80
N GLU A 34 5.42 10.59 -5.54
CA GLU A 34 6.23 11.79 -5.40
C GLU A 34 5.84 12.51 -4.10
N LEU A 35 6.84 12.78 -3.27
CA LEU A 35 6.70 13.50 -2.01
C LEU A 35 6.68 15.01 -2.26
N ARG A 36 6.21 15.78 -1.28
CA ARG A 36 6.12 17.25 -1.39
C ARG A 36 7.47 17.95 -1.60
N ASP A 37 8.56 17.33 -1.19
CA ASP A 37 9.93 17.82 -1.40
C ASP A 37 10.53 17.41 -2.76
N GLY A 38 9.76 16.69 -3.59
CA GLY A 38 10.18 16.21 -4.91
C GLY A 38 10.93 14.88 -4.87
N ASN A 39 11.18 14.29 -3.69
CA ASN A 39 11.74 12.94 -3.56
C ASN A 39 10.68 11.88 -3.84
N LEU A 40 11.09 10.63 -4.09
CA LEU A 40 10.14 9.57 -4.42
C LEU A 40 10.08 8.53 -3.30
N LEU A 41 8.87 8.20 -2.86
CA LEU A 41 8.56 7.09 -1.96
C LEU A 41 8.19 5.86 -2.79
N LEU A 42 8.97 4.79 -2.66
CA LEU A 42 8.81 3.55 -3.39
C LEU A 42 8.33 2.43 -2.47
N SER A 43 7.63 1.45 -3.05
CA SER A 43 7.21 0.22 -2.36
C SER A 43 7.71 -1.01 -3.11
N PHE A 44 8.41 -1.87 -2.37
CA PHE A 44 8.97 -3.12 -2.85
C PHE A 44 8.32 -4.28 -2.10
N ARG A 45 7.47 -5.01 -2.82
CA ARG A 45 6.61 -6.05 -2.25
C ARG A 45 7.42 -7.21 -1.71
N GLN A 46 8.35 -7.74 -2.51
CA GLN A 46 9.01 -9.00 -2.18
C GLN A 46 10.00 -8.87 -1.02
N THR A 47 10.49 -7.66 -0.74
CA THR A 47 11.40 -7.37 0.37
C THR A 47 10.68 -6.73 1.55
N SER A 48 9.36 -6.60 1.47
CA SER A 48 8.50 -5.94 2.47
C SER A 48 9.04 -4.56 2.91
N THR A 49 9.53 -3.78 1.95
CA THR A 49 10.24 -2.53 2.20
C THR A 49 9.61 -1.36 1.46
N ILE A 50 9.44 -0.23 2.15
CA ILE A 50 9.26 1.08 1.53
C ILE A 50 10.54 1.90 1.72
N LEU A 51 10.89 2.74 0.74
CA LEU A 51 12.07 3.59 0.83
C LEU A 51 11.85 4.94 0.15
N ILE A 52 12.66 5.92 0.52
CA ILE A 52 12.70 7.22 -0.14
C ILE A 52 13.99 7.29 -0.94
N ILE A 53 13.88 7.66 -2.21
CA ILE A 53 15.02 8.06 -3.04
C ILE A 53 15.06 9.58 -3.17
N GLU A 54 16.25 10.14 -3.02
CA GLU A 54 16.52 11.51 -3.38
C GLU A 54 16.54 11.63 -4.91
N LYS A 55 15.56 12.30 -5.51
CA LYS A 55 15.36 12.28 -6.97
C LYS A 55 16.52 12.86 -7.76
N ILE A 56 17.25 13.82 -7.16
CA ILE A 56 18.38 14.51 -7.79
C ILE A 56 19.60 13.59 -7.91
N THR A 57 19.86 12.77 -6.89
CA THR A 57 21.08 11.96 -6.81
C THR A 57 20.84 10.47 -7.07
N GLY A 58 19.60 10.01 -6.97
CA GLY A 58 19.24 8.59 -7.00
C GLY A 58 19.48 7.85 -5.69
N ASN A 59 20.07 8.49 -4.68
CA ASN A 59 20.43 7.85 -3.43
C ASN A 59 19.21 7.44 -2.61
N VAL A 60 19.27 6.27 -1.99
CA VAL A 60 18.30 5.88 -0.95
C VAL A 60 18.62 6.64 0.33
N ILE A 61 17.71 7.52 0.77
CA ILE A 61 17.91 8.39 1.94
C ILE A 61 17.15 7.94 3.17
N TRP A 62 16.20 7.03 3.02
CA TRP A 62 15.41 6.47 4.12
C TRP A 62 14.78 5.15 3.72
N ARG A 63 14.55 4.24 4.68
CA ARG A 63 13.88 2.95 4.46
C ARG A 63 13.17 2.47 5.72
N PHE A 64 12.09 1.72 5.54
CA PHE A 64 11.31 1.09 6.61
C PHE A 64 10.59 -0.15 6.09
N GLY A 65 10.33 -1.14 6.94
CA GLY A 65 9.40 -2.23 6.60
C GLY A 65 9.82 -3.63 7.05
N PRO A 66 11.06 -4.11 6.82
CA PRO A 66 11.44 -5.48 7.19
C PRO A 66 11.17 -5.77 8.68
N GLY A 67 10.37 -6.80 8.95
CA GLY A 67 9.93 -7.17 10.30
C GLY A 67 8.63 -6.51 10.78
N GLU A 68 8.23 -5.40 10.17
CA GLU A 68 7.01 -4.64 10.50
C GLU A 68 5.89 -4.84 9.46
N PHE A 69 6.23 -4.78 8.18
CA PHE A 69 5.33 -4.99 7.05
C PHE A 69 5.53 -6.37 6.44
N SER A 70 4.53 -6.79 5.67
CA SER A 70 4.63 -7.98 4.83
C SER A 70 3.92 -7.73 3.50
N HIS A 71 4.69 -7.67 2.41
CA HIS A 71 4.19 -7.58 1.03
C HIS A 71 3.26 -6.37 0.78
N GLN A 72 3.58 -5.21 1.39
CA GLN A 72 2.76 -4.00 1.38
C GLN A 72 2.57 -3.37 0.00
N HIS A 73 1.54 -2.53 -0.11
CA HIS A 73 1.17 -1.78 -1.30
C HIS A 73 0.81 -0.33 -0.95
N ASN A 74 0.86 0.51 -1.99
CA ASN A 74 0.30 1.85 -2.02
C ASN A 74 0.72 2.79 -0.86
N PRO A 75 2.02 2.97 -0.58
CA PRO A 75 2.42 4.04 0.34
C PRO A 75 2.10 5.41 -0.26
N THR A 76 1.47 6.29 0.53
CA THR A 76 1.15 7.68 0.13
C THR A 76 1.47 8.65 1.26
N GLN A 77 1.81 9.89 0.93
CA GLN A 77 2.10 10.92 1.94
C GLN A 77 0.83 11.68 2.35
N LEU A 78 0.59 11.75 3.66
CA LEU A 78 -0.51 12.51 4.28
C LEU A 78 -0.16 13.97 4.50
N GLY A 79 -1.17 14.81 4.79
CA GLY A 79 -1.02 16.26 5.05
C GLY A 79 0.01 16.61 6.12
N ASN A 80 0.06 15.80 7.19
CA ASN A 80 0.99 15.94 8.32
C ASN A 80 2.42 15.43 8.03
N GLY A 81 2.66 14.84 6.86
CA GLY A 81 3.95 14.27 6.47
C GLY A 81 4.11 12.78 6.77
N ASN A 82 3.15 12.17 7.47
CA ASN A 82 3.12 10.72 7.71
C ASN A 82 2.83 9.95 6.41
N PHE A 83 3.08 8.64 6.43
CA PHE A 83 2.80 7.74 5.34
C PHE A 83 1.61 6.83 5.65
N LEU A 84 0.64 6.78 4.76
CA LEU A 84 -0.43 5.79 4.79
C LEU A 84 -0.04 4.61 3.90
N VAL A 85 -0.08 3.39 4.43
CA VAL A 85 0.37 2.18 3.72
C VAL A 85 -0.66 1.07 3.91
N PHE A 86 -0.92 0.29 2.86
CA PHE A 86 -1.68 -0.95 2.97
C PHE A 86 -0.69 -2.11 3.16
N ASP A 87 -0.58 -2.64 4.38
CA ASP A 87 0.25 -3.80 4.72
C ASP A 87 -0.57 -5.08 4.51
N ASN A 88 -0.29 -5.79 3.41
CA ASN A 88 -1.05 -6.97 3.00
C ASN A 88 -0.91 -8.15 3.98
N GLY A 89 0.23 -8.27 4.65
CA GLY A 89 0.46 -9.27 5.69
C GLY A 89 0.69 -10.70 5.20
N GLU A 90 0.88 -10.91 3.90
CA GLU A 90 1.23 -12.23 3.36
C GLU A 90 2.63 -12.64 3.82
N HIS A 91 2.77 -13.87 4.33
CA HIS A 91 4.02 -14.40 4.92
C HIS A 91 4.53 -13.59 6.13
N ARG A 92 3.64 -12.92 6.87
CA ARG A 92 4.00 -12.21 8.10
C ARG A 92 4.77 -13.15 9.04
N VAL A 93 5.97 -12.73 9.45
CA VAL A 93 6.90 -13.56 10.23
C VAL A 93 6.37 -13.91 11.63
N ARG A 94 5.53 -13.05 12.22
CA ARG A 94 5.00 -13.21 13.58
C ARG A 94 3.48 -13.24 13.56
N GLY A 95 2.90 -14.35 14.05
CA GLY A 95 1.46 -14.52 14.18
C GLY A 95 0.76 -14.91 12.89
N SER A 96 -0.57 -14.82 12.89
CA SER A 96 -1.39 -15.11 11.71
C SER A 96 -1.18 -14.06 10.62
N CYS A 97 -1.37 -14.45 9.36
CA CYS A 97 -1.45 -13.50 8.25
C CYS A 97 -2.75 -12.69 8.34
N TYR A 98 -2.63 -11.37 8.22
CA TYR A 98 -3.76 -10.43 8.16
C TYR A 98 -3.28 -9.13 7.52
N SER A 99 -4.19 -8.46 6.82
CA SER A 99 -3.92 -7.14 6.29
C SER A 99 -4.29 -6.05 7.29
N ARG A 100 -3.59 -4.93 7.20
CA ARG A 100 -3.89 -3.71 7.94
C ARG A 100 -3.57 -2.49 7.09
N VAL A 101 -4.28 -1.40 7.34
CA VAL A 101 -3.85 -0.07 6.90
C VAL A 101 -3.11 0.56 8.07
N VAL A 102 -1.96 1.19 7.82
CA VAL A 102 -1.13 1.83 8.84
C VAL A 102 -0.85 3.28 8.47
N GLU A 103 -0.82 4.14 9.48
CA GLU A 103 -0.20 5.46 9.40
C GLU A 103 1.16 5.38 10.10
N LEU A 104 2.23 5.63 9.34
CA LEU A 104 3.62 5.61 9.79
C LEU A 104 4.14 7.04 9.89
N ASP A 105 4.69 7.41 11.04
CA ASP A 105 5.53 8.60 11.19
C ASP A 105 6.97 8.25 10.74
N PRO A 106 7.45 8.79 9.60
CA PRO A 106 8.79 8.49 9.11
C PRO A 106 9.92 9.17 9.89
N LYS A 107 9.62 10.16 10.75
CA LYS A 107 10.62 10.81 11.61
C LYS A 107 10.92 9.97 12.84
N ALA A 108 9.87 9.41 13.45
CA ALA A 108 9.97 8.51 14.59
C ALA A 108 10.21 7.04 14.19
N ASN A 109 9.90 6.68 12.94
CA ASN A 109 9.78 5.29 12.48
C ASN A 109 8.75 4.49 13.29
N GLU A 110 7.61 5.12 13.59
CA GLU A 110 6.55 4.54 14.43
C GLU A 110 5.21 4.46 13.70
N ILE A 111 4.50 3.34 13.86
CA ILE A 111 3.11 3.22 13.43
C ILE A 111 2.24 3.92 14.46
N VAL A 112 1.67 5.07 14.10
CA VAL A 112 0.89 5.95 14.99
C VAL A 112 -0.62 5.69 14.91
N TRP A 113 -1.06 5.00 13.87
CA TRP A 113 -2.44 4.53 13.72
C TRP A 113 -2.49 3.26 12.88
N GLN A 114 -3.48 2.40 13.14
CA GLN A 114 -3.77 1.28 12.26
C GLN A 114 -5.25 0.92 12.25
N TYR A 115 -5.70 0.38 11.12
CA TYR A 115 -6.98 -0.30 11.00
C TYR A 115 -6.75 -1.73 10.49
N ARG A 116 -7.44 -2.70 11.10
CA ARG A 116 -7.48 -4.10 10.65
C ARG A 116 -8.91 -4.60 10.76
N GLY A 117 -9.24 -5.61 9.97
CA GLY A 117 -10.53 -6.29 10.11
C GLY A 117 -10.70 -6.92 11.50
N ASP A 118 -11.94 -7.01 11.97
CA ASP A 118 -12.32 -7.82 13.13
C ASP A 118 -13.48 -8.74 12.74
N PRO A 119 -13.27 -10.07 12.59
CA PRO A 119 -12.00 -10.78 12.78
C PRO A 119 -10.94 -10.38 11.72
N PRO A 120 -9.63 -10.58 11.95
CA PRO A 120 -8.56 -10.15 11.04
C PRO A 120 -8.70 -10.63 9.58
N LEU A 121 -9.33 -11.79 9.38
CA LEU A 121 -9.57 -12.35 8.06
C LEU A 121 -10.54 -11.53 7.20
N SER A 122 -11.40 -10.70 7.81
CA SER A 122 -12.42 -9.91 7.10
C SER A 122 -11.87 -8.80 6.20
N LEU A 123 -10.57 -8.50 6.30
CA LEU A 123 -9.85 -7.54 5.45
C LEU A 123 -8.61 -8.18 4.78
N PHE A 124 -8.43 -9.49 4.88
CA PHE A 124 -7.17 -10.10 4.46
C PHE A 124 -7.05 -10.19 2.94
N SER A 125 -6.20 -9.34 2.36
CA SER A 125 -5.85 -9.29 0.96
C SER A 125 -4.36 -9.56 0.76
N THR A 126 -4.02 -10.70 0.13
CA THR A 126 -2.64 -11.17 -0.08
C THR A 126 -1.84 -10.39 -1.13
N GLY A 127 -2.43 -9.41 -1.81
CA GLY A 127 -1.71 -8.50 -2.70
C GLY A 127 -2.62 -7.38 -3.17
N ILE A 128 -2.14 -6.57 -4.11
CA ILE A 128 -2.83 -5.37 -4.63
C ILE A 128 -3.32 -4.50 -3.46
N SER A 129 -4.48 -3.85 -3.57
CA SER A 129 -5.10 -3.07 -2.50
C SER A 129 -4.49 -1.67 -2.35
N GLY A 130 -5.12 -0.87 -1.49
CA GLY A 130 -4.70 0.49 -1.23
C GLY A 130 -5.56 1.18 -0.18
N ALA A 131 -5.12 2.35 0.25
CA ALA A 131 -5.85 3.19 1.18
C ALA A 131 -5.67 4.66 0.84
N GLN A 132 -6.69 5.46 1.13
CA GLN A 132 -6.70 6.90 0.92
C GLN A 132 -7.36 7.58 2.12
N ARG A 133 -6.63 8.46 2.80
CA ARG A 133 -7.21 9.36 3.79
C ARG A 133 -8.03 10.43 3.06
N LEU A 134 -9.28 10.59 3.48
CA LEU A 134 -10.24 11.53 2.90
C LEU A 134 -10.24 12.87 3.66
N PRO A 135 -10.79 13.95 3.07
CA PRO A 135 -10.82 15.28 3.72
C PRO A 135 -11.57 15.33 5.07
N ASN A 136 -12.51 14.41 5.30
CA ASN A 136 -13.23 14.26 6.57
C ASN A 136 -12.46 13.42 7.61
N ASN A 137 -11.18 13.10 7.35
CA ASN A 137 -10.32 12.20 8.12
C ASN A 137 -10.71 10.71 8.12
N ASN A 138 -11.80 10.33 7.45
CA ASN A 138 -12.07 8.91 7.21
C ASN A 138 -11.03 8.32 6.27
N THR A 139 -10.87 7.01 6.30
CA THR A 139 -9.97 6.29 5.39
C THR A 139 -10.81 5.41 4.45
N LEU A 140 -10.72 5.68 3.15
CA LEU A 140 -11.20 4.75 2.14
C LEU A 140 -10.16 3.64 1.98
N ILE A 141 -10.59 2.40 2.02
CA ILE A 141 -9.76 1.21 1.93
C ILE A 141 -10.26 0.37 0.76
N CYS A 142 -9.36 -0.02 -0.12
CA CYS A 142 -9.59 -0.99 -1.16
C CYS A 142 -9.03 -2.34 -0.71
N ASP A 143 -9.90 -3.26 -0.27
CA ASP A 143 -9.54 -4.66 -0.08
C ASP A 143 -9.60 -5.35 -1.45
N GLY A 144 -8.45 -5.34 -2.12
CA GLY A 144 -8.41 -5.49 -3.55
C GLY A 144 -8.78 -6.89 -4.03
N ARG A 145 -8.29 -7.96 -3.39
CA ARG A 145 -8.56 -9.34 -3.84
C ARG A 145 -10.00 -9.78 -3.59
N THR A 146 -10.65 -9.27 -2.55
CA THR A 146 -12.06 -9.57 -2.28
C THR A 146 -13.00 -8.75 -3.15
N GLY A 147 -12.54 -7.62 -3.70
CA GLY A 147 -13.35 -6.68 -4.46
C GLY A 147 -14.23 -5.81 -3.56
N ARG A 148 -13.83 -5.62 -2.31
CA ARG A 148 -14.54 -4.83 -1.30
C ARG A 148 -13.88 -3.46 -1.14
N LEU A 149 -14.69 -2.41 -1.10
CA LEU A 149 -14.28 -1.07 -0.71
C LEU A 149 -15.00 -0.72 0.60
N VAL A 150 -14.27 -0.14 1.55
CA VAL A 150 -14.86 0.34 2.81
C VAL A 150 -14.34 1.73 3.16
N GLU A 151 -15.20 2.55 3.74
CA GLU A 151 -14.78 3.80 4.39
C GLU A 151 -14.90 3.62 5.90
N VAL A 152 -13.81 3.94 6.60
CA VAL A 152 -13.73 3.82 8.06
C VAL A 152 -13.44 5.16 8.72
N THR A 153 -14.01 5.40 9.90
CA THR A 153 -13.65 6.54 10.75
C THR A 153 -12.24 6.39 11.32
N THR A 154 -11.73 7.42 11.98
CA THR A 154 -10.45 7.37 12.71
C THR A 154 -10.48 6.36 13.87
N GLU A 155 -11.67 6.10 14.42
CA GLU A 155 -11.93 5.13 15.48
C GLU A 155 -12.10 3.70 14.92
N GLY A 156 -12.15 3.54 13.59
CA GLY A 156 -12.26 2.25 12.91
C GLY A 156 -13.69 1.79 12.66
N GLU A 157 -14.70 2.66 12.77
CA GLU A 157 -16.09 2.32 12.45
C GLU A 157 -16.30 2.35 10.94
N ILE A 158 -16.87 1.29 10.36
CA ILE A 158 -17.26 1.27 8.95
C ILE A 158 -18.52 2.12 8.77
N VAL A 159 -18.41 3.18 7.96
CA VAL A 159 -19.51 4.11 7.67
C VAL A 159 -20.04 4.01 6.24
N TRP A 160 -19.30 3.32 5.36
CA TRP A 160 -19.73 3.02 4.01
C TRP A 160 -19.03 1.76 3.50
N GLU A 161 -19.72 1.00 2.66
CA GLU A 161 -19.22 -0.23 2.07
C GLU A 161 -19.75 -0.41 0.65
N TYR A 162 -18.92 -0.98 -0.21
CA TYR A 162 -19.28 -1.43 -1.55
C TYR A 162 -18.61 -2.76 -1.87
N MET A 163 -19.38 -3.64 -2.50
CA MET A 163 -18.90 -4.90 -3.05
C MET A 163 -19.00 -4.85 -4.57
N ASN A 164 -17.91 -5.15 -5.28
CA ASN A 164 -17.94 -5.27 -6.72
C ASN A 164 -18.92 -6.39 -7.14
N PRO A 165 -20.02 -6.06 -7.86
CA PRO A 165 -20.97 -7.08 -8.32
C PRO A 165 -20.41 -7.86 -9.53
N GLU A 166 -19.47 -7.25 -10.27
CA GLU A 166 -18.91 -7.82 -11.47
C GLU A 166 -17.87 -8.87 -11.14
N SER A 167 -17.88 -9.95 -11.92
CA SER A 167 -16.91 -11.03 -11.78
C SER A 167 -16.42 -11.46 -13.14
N PHE A 168 -15.09 -11.60 -13.26
CA PHE A 168 -14.44 -11.97 -14.50
C PHE A 168 -13.75 -13.33 -14.38
N PRO A 169 -13.65 -14.10 -15.48
CA PRO A 169 -12.93 -15.37 -15.48
C PRO A 169 -11.48 -15.19 -15.04
N TRP A 170 -11.02 -16.07 -14.16
CA TRP A 170 -9.66 -16.12 -13.65
C TRP A 170 -9.24 -17.59 -13.54
N ARG A 171 -8.22 -18.01 -14.30
CA ARG A 171 -7.72 -19.40 -14.34
C ARG A 171 -8.82 -20.48 -14.40
N GLY A 172 -9.35 -20.73 -15.59
CA GLY A 172 -10.42 -21.71 -15.80
C GLY A 172 -11.77 -21.15 -15.31
N ASP A 173 -12.50 -21.94 -14.51
CA ASP A 173 -13.85 -21.58 -14.04
C ASP A 173 -13.87 -20.66 -12.82
N GLN A 174 -12.72 -20.34 -12.22
CA GLN A 174 -12.72 -19.43 -11.08
C GLN A 174 -13.11 -18.04 -11.55
N ARG A 175 -13.90 -17.33 -10.75
CA ARG A 175 -14.25 -15.94 -10.99
C ARG A 175 -13.61 -15.07 -9.94
N ASN A 176 -13.11 -13.92 -10.37
CA ASN A 176 -12.50 -12.94 -9.50
C ASN A 176 -13.28 -11.61 -9.59
N ARG A 177 -13.39 -10.92 -8.45
CA ARG A 177 -14.03 -9.60 -8.30
C ARG A 177 -13.02 -8.49 -8.03
N THR A 178 -11.75 -8.80 -8.24
CA THR A 178 -10.60 -7.99 -7.83
C THR A 178 -10.73 -6.54 -8.30
N ILE A 179 -10.48 -5.62 -7.38
CA ILE A 179 -10.25 -4.20 -7.66
C ILE A 179 -8.79 -3.92 -7.35
N PHE A 180 -8.01 -3.46 -8.33
CA PHE A 180 -6.58 -3.21 -8.12
C PHE A 180 -6.33 -2.08 -7.10
N ARG A 181 -7.06 -0.97 -7.26
CA ARG A 181 -7.01 0.22 -6.41
C ARG A 181 -8.30 1.03 -6.57
N ALA A 182 -8.66 1.80 -5.55
CA ALA A 182 -9.75 2.76 -5.60
C ALA A 182 -9.30 4.12 -5.05
N HIS A 183 -9.83 5.18 -5.64
CA HIS A 183 -9.67 6.55 -5.17
C HIS A 183 -11.04 7.22 -5.14
N ARG A 184 -11.27 8.04 -4.12
CA ARG A 184 -12.43 8.92 -4.04
C ARG A 184 -11.96 10.35 -4.13
N TYR A 185 -12.58 11.08 -5.05
CA TYR A 185 -12.33 12.48 -5.30
C TYR A 185 -13.59 13.27 -4.96
N ALA A 186 -13.43 14.45 -4.36
CA ALA A 186 -14.53 15.38 -4.20
C ALA A 186 -14.96 15.91 -5.58
N VAL A 187 -16.23 16.29 -5.74
CA VAL A 187 -16.78 16.84 -6.99
C VAL A 187 -15.98 18.06 -7.46
N ASN A 188 -15.53 18.89 -6.52
CA ASN A 188 -14.73 20.09 -6.77
C ASN A 188 -13.21 19.86 -6.73
N SER A 189 -12.74 18.61 -6.71
CA SER A 189 -11.31 18.31 -6.62
C SER A 189 -10.57 18.64 -7.92
N PRO A 190 -9.30 19.09 -7.84
CA PRO A 190 -8.49 19.39 -9.03
C PRO A 190 -8.33 18.20 -9.98
N GLU A 191 -8.31 16.97 -9.47
CA GLU A 191 -8.13 15.73 -10.24
C GLU A 191 -9.30 15.47 -11.19
N ILE A 192 -10.48 15.97 -10.84
CA ILE A 192 -11.71 15.78 -11.59
C ILE A 192 -11.94 16.91 -12.60
N GLN A 193 -11.30 18.07 -12.45
CA GLN A 193 -11.32 19.18 -13.42
C GLN A 193 -12.73 19.57 -13.92
N GLY A 194 -13.76 19.48 -13.07
CA GLY A 194 -15.15 19.80 -13.43
C GLY A 194 -15.81 18.81 -14.40
N ARG A 195 -15.34 17.55 -14.46
CA ARG A 195 -15.90 16.49 -15.32
C ARG A 195 -17.15 15.78 -14.74
N VAL A 196 -17.75 16.32 -13.69
CA VAL A 196 -18.96 15.78 -13.01
C VAL A 196 -19.98 16.89 -12.83
#